data_AF-A0A7W7N4J8-F1
#
_entry.id   AF-A0A7W7N4J8-F1
#
_cell.length_a   1.000
_cell.length_b   1.000
_cell.length_c   1.000
_cell.angle_alpha   90.00
_cell.angle_beta   90.00
_cell.angle_gamma   90.00
#
_symmetry.space_group_name_H-M   'P 1'
#
loop_
_entity.id
_entity.type
_entity.pdbx_description
1 polymer ?
#
loop_
_entity_poly.entity_id
_entity_poly.type
_entity_poly.pdbx_seq_one_letter_code
_entity_poly.pdbx_strand_id
1 'polypeptide(L)'
;MTDTTFDASPDVLTSAAQGRLRSIIERVERLEEDKAAVLTDIKEVLSEAKGEGYDVKIIRQVVRLRRIDKAKRQEAEAVLDLYLSALGEV
;
A
#
# COMPACT_ATOMS: atom_id res chain seq x y z
N MET A 1 18.02 42.72 -30.70
CA MET A 1 18.57 43.61 -29.66
C MET A 1 17.49 43.70 -28.59
N THR A 2 17.53 42.72 -27.68
CA THR A 2 17.72 42.85 -26.22
C THR A 2 16.42 43.29 -25.54
N ASP A 3 15.73 42.39 -24.85
CA ASP A 3 16.10 41.76 -23.57
C ASP A 3 15.18 42.36 -22.52
N THR A 4 14.23 41.59 -22.00
CA THR A 4 13.64 41.88 -20.70
C THR A 4 13.10 40.58 -20.12
N THR A 5 14.06 39.84 -19.53
CA THR A 5 13.92 39.21 -18.21
C THR A 5 12.72 38.31 -17.97
N PHE A 6 12.98 37.01 -18.05
CA PHE A 6 12.26 36.00 -17.29
C PHE A 6 12.37 36.37 -15.80
N ASP A 7 11.28 36.85 -15.21
CA ASP A 7 11.17 37.18 -13.78
C ASP A 7 11.26 35.88 -12.97
N ALA A 8 12.49 35.47 -12.67
CA ALA A 8 12.78 34.46 -11.67
C ALA A 8 12.66 35.09 -10.29
N SER A 9 11.44 35.46 -9.91
CA SER A 9 11.11 35.66 -8.50
C SER A 9 11.31 34.32 -7.80
N PRO A 10 12.14 34.23 -6.74
CA PRO A 10 12.34 32.97 -6.05
C PRO A 10 11.00 32.61 -5.39
N ASP A 11 10.48 31.41 -5.68
CA ASP A 11 9.31 30.84 -5.00
C ASP A 11 9.65 30.59 -3.51
N VAL A 12 9.76 31.66 -2.73
CA VAL A 12 10.12 31.63 -1.32
C VAL A 12 8.83 31.44 -0.52
N LEU A 13 8.76 30.33 0.20
CA LEU A 13 7.66 30.05 1.11
C LEU A 13 7.60 31.11 2.21
N THR A 14 6.42 31.71 2.40
CA THR A 14 6.13 32.57 3.57
C THR A 14 6.35 31.78 4.87
N SER A 15 6.65 32.47 5.98
CA SER A 15 6.84 31.85 7.29
C SER A 15 5.66 30.97 7.73
N ALA A 16 4.43 31.42 7.45
CA ALA A 16 3.22 30.65 7.69
C ALA A 16 3.16 29.36 6.84
N ALA A 17 3.56 29.44 5.57
CA ALA A 17 3.64 28.26 4.70
C ALA A 17 4.73 27.28 5.15
N GLN A 18 5.89 27.78 5.60
CA GLN A 18 6.96 26.98 6.19
C GLN A 18 6.49 26.24 7.46
N GLY A 19 5.75 26.91 8.33
CA GLY A 19 5.16 26.30 9.53
C GLY A 19 4.16 25.18 9.20
N ARG A 20 3.29 25.39 8.20
CA ARG A 20 2.37 24.34 7.73
C ARG A 20 3.12 23.15 7.14
N LEU A 21 4.13 23.40 6.32
CA LEU A 21 4.95 22.34 5.72
C LEU A 21 5.62 21.48 6.81
N ARG A 22 6.23 22.12 7.82
CA ARG A 22 6.83 21.40 8.95
C ARG A 22 5.81 20.52 9.67
N SER A 23 4.62 21.04 9.96
CA SER A 23 3.57 20.26 10.62
C SER A 23 3.09 19.07 9.77
N ILE A 24 3.02 19.21 8.45
CA ILE A 24 2.68 18.10 7.54
C ILE A 24 3.77 17.03 7.58
N ILE A 25 5.05 17.42 7.47
CA ILE A 25 6.19 16.50 7.49
C ILE A 25 6.23 15.72 8.81
N GLU A 26 6.18 16.42 9.95
CA GLU A 26 6.22 15.78 11.27
C GLU A 26 5.06 14.78 11.46
N ARG A 27 3.88 15.05 10.89
CA ARG A 27 2.74 14.12 10.92
C ARG A 27 2.99 12.89 10.05
N VAL A 28 3.57 13.08 8.86
CA VAL A 28 3.90 11.96 7.95
C VAL A 28 5.00 11.09 8.54
N GLU A 29 6.03 11.68 9.13
CA GLU A 29 7.13 10.94 9.79
C GLU A 29 6.60 10.05 10.92
N ARG A 30 5.76 10.58 11.80
CA ARG A 30 5.09 9.77 12.84
C ARG A 30 4.28 8.61 12.25
N LEU A 31 3.52 8.86 11.18
CA LEU A 31 2.74 7.80 10.52
C LEU A 31 3.63 6.74 9.84
N GLU A 32 4.80 7.12 9.32
CA GLU A 32 5.77 6.16 8.77
C GLU A 32 6.45 5.34 9.87
N GLU A 33 6.73 5.94 11.04
CA GLU A 33 7.18 5.19 12.22
C GLU A 33 6.14 4.17 12.69
N ASP A 34 4.88 4.59 12.86
CA ASP A 34 3.77 3.71 13.23
C ASP A 34 3.60 2.56 12.23
N LYS A 35 3.67 2.88 10.93
CA LYS A 35 3.62 1.89 9.85
C LYS A 35 4.79 0.91 9.91
N ALA A 36 6.01 1.38 10.20
CA ALA A 36 7.18 0.52 10.35
C ALA A 36 7.04 -0.44 11.54
N ALA A 37 6.48 0.03 12.66
CA ALA A 37 6.16 -0.80 13.81
C ALA A 37 5.15 -1.91 13.43
N VAL A 38 4.03 -1.54 12.82
CA VAL A 38 3.01 -2.51 12.36
C VAL A 38 3.58 -3.53 11.37
N LEU A 39 4.45 -3.10 10.44
CA LEU A 39 5.11 -4.01 9.51
C LEU A 39 6.03 -5.00 10.21
N THR A 40 6.69 -4.57 11.29
CA THR A 40 7.53 -5.43 12.12
C THR A 40 6.68 -6.47 12.84
N ASP A 41 5.59 -6.06 13.48
CA ASP A 41 4.66 -6.97 14.16
C ASP A 41 4.08 -8.02 13.19
N ILE A 42 3.67 -7.60 11.98
CA ILE A 42 3.20 -8.53 10.94
C ILE A 42 4.29 -9.54 10.57
N LYS A 43 5.55 -9.12 10.49
CA LYS A 43 6.66 -10.01 10.16
C LYS A 43 6.89 -11.04 11.27
N GLU A 44 6.77 -10.65 12.53
CA GLU A 44 6.90 -11.55 13.68
C GLU A 44 5.80 -12.62 13.68
N VAL A 45 4.53 -12.22 13.52
CA VAL A 45 3.39 -13.17 13.41
C VAL A 45 3.57 -14.14 12.25
N LEU A 46 4.02 -13.66 11.08
CA LEU A 46 4.28 -14.54 9.94
C LEU A 46 5.49 -15.47 10.17
N SER A 47 6.45 -15.06 10.99
CA SER A 47 7.61 -15.89 11.36
C SER A 47 7.24 -16.97 12.37
N GLU A 48 6.37 -16.65 13.33
CA GLU A 48 5.76 -17.60 14.25
C GLU A 48 4.96 -18.67 13.48
N ALA A 49 4.06 -18.25 12.59
CA ALA A 49 3.30 -19.17 11.75
C ALA A 49 4.20 -20.10 10.91
N LYS A 50 5.34 -19.58 10.43
CA LYS A 50 6.33 -20.41 9.74
C LYS A 50 6.97 -21.45 10.68
N GLY A 51 7.29 -21.08 11.92
CA GLY A 51 7.82 -21.98 12.94
C GLY A 51 6.84 -23.08 13.33
N GLU A 52 5.55 -22.79 13.29
CA GLU A 52 4.45 -23.74 13.50
C GLU A 52 4.19 -24.64 12.27
N GLY A 53 4.83 -24.37 11.13
CA GLY A 53 4.74 -25.18 9.92
C GLY A 53 3.72 -24.70 8.88
N TYR A 54 3.11 -23.52 9.05
CA TYR A 54 2.21 -22.96 8.06
C TYR A 54 2.95 -22.36 6.85
N ASP A 55 2.33 -22.44 5.67
CA ASP A 55 2.82 -21.73 4.48
C ASP A 55 2.44 -20.24 4.54
N VAL A 56 3.45 -19.41 4.82
CA VAL A 56 3.35 -17.95 4.89
C VAL A 56 2.85 -17.33 3.56
N LYS A 57 3.19 -17.91 2.40
CA LYS A 57 2.72 -17.43 1.09
C LYS A 57 1.21 -17.61 0.97
N ILE A 58 0.70 -18.76 1.42
CA ILE A 58 -0.75 -19.05 1.42
C ILE A 58 -1.47 -18.16 2.43
N ILE A 59 -0.92 -17.93 3.63
CA ILE A 59 -1.50 -16.98 4.61
C ILE A 59 -1.67 -15.59 3.99
N ARG A 60 -0.62 -15.05 3.33
CA ARG A 60 -0.71 -13.74 2.65
C ARG A 60 -1.76 -13.72 1.56
N GLN A 61 -1.89 -14.81 0.80
CA GLN A 61 -2.96 -14.94 -0.20
C GLN A 61 -4.35 -14.93 0.44
N VAL A 62 -4.55 -15.66 1.54
CA VAL A 62 -5.81 -15.67 2.30
C VAL A 62 -6.15 -14.27 2.82
N VAL A 63 -5.20 -13.57 3.43
CA VAL A 63 -5.40 -12.18 3.91
C VAL A 63 -5.82 -11.26 2.76
N ARG A 64 -5.17 -11.37 1.59
CA ARG A 64 -5.55 -10.60 0.39
C ARG A 64 -6.96 -10.92 -0.09
N LEU A 65 -7.32 -12.21 -0.18
CA LEU A 65 -8.66 -12.65 -0.60
C LEU A 65 -9.75 -12.20 0.37
N ARG A 66 -9.45 -12.13 1.67
CA ARG A 66 -10.39 -11.66 2.70
C ARG A 66 -10.64 -10.15 2.68
N ARG A 67 -9.80 -9.37 1.99
CA ARG A 67 -10.03 -7.92 1.76
C ARG A 67 -11.00 -7.66 0.61
N ILE A 68 -11.24 -8.65 -0.24
CA ILE A 68 -12.18 -8.55 -1.35
C ILE A 68 -13.58 -8.84 -0.82
N ASP A 69 -14.57 -8.07 -1.28
CA ASP A 69 -15.98 -8.34 -0.97
C ASP A 69 -16.35 -9.79 -1.35
N LYS A 70 -17.14 -10.44 -0.50
CA LYS A 70 -17.44 -11.87 -0.64
C LYS A 70 -18.20 -12.15 -1.94
N ALA A 71 -19.17 -11.31 -2.31
CA ALA A 71 -19.95 -11.53 -3.53
C ALA A 71 -19.07 -11.35 -4.76
N LYS A 72 -18.24 -10.30 -4.79
CA LYS A 72 -17.25 -10.09 -5.87
C LYS A 72 -16.27 -11.26 -6.01
N ARG A 73 -15.83 -11.83 -4.88
CA ARG A 73 -14.94 -13.01 -4.91
C ARG A 73 -15.64 -14.23 -5.51
N GLN A 74 -16.88 -14.49 -5.11
CA GLN A 74 -17.66 -15.62 -5.62
C GLN A 74 -17.97 -15.48 -7.12
N GLU A 75 -18.27 -14.26 -7.58
CA GLU A 75 -18.46 -13.97 -8.99
C GLU A 75 -17.18 -14.25 -9.79
N ALA A 76 -16.02 -13.80 -9.30
CA ALA A 76 -14.74 -14.07 -9.94
C ALA A 76 -14.36 -15.56 -9.93
N GLU A 77 -14.65 -16.28 -8.84
CA GLU A 77 -14.48 -17.73 -8.73
C GLU A 77 -15.34 -18.46 -9.78
N ALA A 78 -16.62 -18.08 -9.93
CA ALA A 78 -17.50 -18.69 -10.93
C ALA A 78 -17.03 -18.46 -12.38
N VAL A 79 -16.50 -17.26 -12.68
CA VAL A 79 -15.93 -16.96 -14.00
C VAL A 79 -14.63 -17.75 -14.23
N LEU A 80 -13.78 -17.88 -13.21
CA LEU A 80 -12.57 -18.68 -13.30
C LEU A 80 -12.89 -20.15 -13.60
N ASP A 81 -13.82 -20.74 -12.87
CA ASP A 81 -14.25 -22.13 -13.06
C ASP A 81 -14.82 -22.35 -14.47
N LEU A 82 -15.61 -21.41 -14.98
CA LEU A 82 -16.11 -21.44 -16.36
C LEU A 82 -14.96 -21.48 -17.38
N TYR A 83 -13.92 -20.66 -17.20
CA TYR A 83 -12.79 -20.60 -18.12
C TYR A 83 -11.92 -21.86 -18.04
N LEU A 84 -11.64 -22.37 -16.84
CA LEU A 84 -10.91 -23.62 -16.67
C LEU A 84 -11.66 -24.80 -17.31
N SER A 85 -12.99 -24.83 -17.16
CA SER A 85 -13.83 -25.85 -17.79
C SER A 85 -13.79 -25.78 -19.32
N ALA A 86 -13.83 -24.58 -19.89
CA ALA A 86 -13.70 -24.39 -21.32
C ALA A 86 -12.34 -24.83 -21.88
N LEU A 87 -11.28 -24.79 -21.05
CA LEU A 87 -9.93 -25.24 -21.40
C LEU A 87 -9.68 -26.73 -21.08
N GLY A 88 -10.61 -27.41 -20.42
CA GLY A 88 -10.46 -28.82 -19.99
C GLY A 88 -9.49 -29.01 -18.82
N GLU A 89 -9.29 -27.98 -18.00
CA GLU A 89 -8.43 -28.01 -16.80
C GLU A 89 -9.16 -28.45 -15.51
N VAL A 90 -10.45 -28.80 -15.62
CA VAL A 90 -11.32 -29.31 -14.54
C VAL A 90 -12.13 -30.52 -14.99
#